data_AF-A0A357TER3-F1
#
_entry.id   AF-A0A357TER3-F1
#
_cell.length_a   1.000
_cell.length_b   1.000
_cell.length_c   1.000
_cell.angle_alpha   90.00
_cell.angle_beta   90.00
_cell.angle_gamma   90.00
#
_symmetry.space_group_name_H-M   'P 1'
#
loop_
_entity.id
_entity.type
_entity.pdbx_description
1 polymer ?
#
loop_
_entity_poly.entity_id
_entity_poly.type
_entity_poly.pdbx_seq_one_letter_code
_entity_poly.pdbx_strand_id
1 'polypeptide(L)'
;KNIQGIVPIIYHPEFNRAKFAILASRLDKALGNTDDIYLNICRNAGTEVGKLTIRTVEKSGLDISPLPVFFSGGVLLFNRHAQKAFEETLRDRFQIMLSQPRLPTVLGSTILALREAGVEITDELVDQLASTYRNVDELTRD
;
A
#
# COMPACT_ATOMS: atom_id res chain seq x y z
N LYS A 1 -6.93 29.43 -12.86
CA LYS A 1 -7.83 28.67 -13.76
C LYS A 1 -9.14 28.41 -13.03
N ASN A 2 -10.30 28.68 -13.63
CA ASN A 2 -11.60 28.40 -13.02
C ASN A 2 -11.99 26.92 -13.24
N ILE A 3 -13.00 26.43 -12.51
CA ILE A 3 -13.46 25.04 -12.61
C ILE A 3 -13.93 24.66 -14.02
N GLN A 4 -14.48 25.62 -14.76
CA GLN A 4 -14.97 25.45 -16.13
C GLN A 4 -13.85 25.04 -17.10
N GLY A 5 -12.61 25.45 -16.86
CA GLY A 5 -11.46 25.03 -17.66
C GLY A 5 -10.89 23.66 -17.32
N ILE A 6 -11.25 23.08 -16.17
CA ILE A 6 -10.76 21.77 -15.70
C ILE A 6 -11.71 20.65 -16.13
N VAL A 7 -13.01 20.91 -16.12
CA VAL A 7 -14.06 19.92 -16.46
C VAL A 7 -13.81 19.23 -17.81
N PRO A 8 -13.59 19.94 -18.94
CA PRO A 8 -13.36 19.28 -20.22
C PRO A 8 -12.10 18.38 -20.24
N ILE A 9 -11.09 18.72 -19.43
CA ILE A 9 -9.85 17.94 -19.32
C ILE A 9 -10.13 16.64 -18.56
N ILE A 10 -10.88 16.72 -17.46
CA ILE A 10 -11.24 15.57 -16.61
C ILE A 10 -12.10 14.56 -17.37
N TYR A 11 -13.05 15.03 -18.18
CA TYR A 11 -13.97 14.16 -18.92
C TYR A 11 -13.44 13.72 -20.29
N HIS A 12 -12.23 14.14 -20.68
CA HIS A 12 -11.63 13.68 -21.93
C HIS A 12 -11.27 12.18 -21.83
N PRO A 13 -11.55 11.33 -22.85
CA PRO A 13 -11.30 9.87 -22.78
C PRO A 13 -9.85 9.50 -22.47
N GLU A 14 -8.91 10.32 -22.90
CA GLU A 14 -7.48 10.11 -22.59
C GLU A 14 -7.11 10.40 -21.13
N PHE A 15 -7.98 11.06 -20.37
CA PHE A 15 -7.78 11.41 -18.98
C PHE A 15 -8.31 10.32 -18.04
N ASN A 16 -7.66 9.15 -18.14
CA ASN A 16 -8.06 7.96 -17.41
C ASN A 16 -7.59 7.98 -15.93
N ARG A 17 -8.01 6.95 -15.18
CA ARG A 17 -7.67 6.77 -13.76
C ARG A 17 -6.16 6.85 -13.48
N ALA A 18 -5.32 6.33 -14.38
CA ALA A 18 -3.88 6.36 -14.19
C ALA A 18 -3.33 7.79 -14.27
N LYS A 19 -3.85 8.62 -15.19
CA LYS A 19 -3.48 10.04 -15.26
C LYS A 19 -3.88 10.80 -13.99
N PHE A 20 -5.05 10.51 -13.42
CA PHE A 20 -5.44 11.06 -12.10
C PHE A 20 -4.49 10.63 -10.98
N ALA A 21 -4.13 9.36 -10.92
CA ALA A 21 -3.22 8.87 -9.89
C ALA A 21 -1.83 9.54 -9.97
N ILE A 22 -1.32 9.80 -11.18
CA ILE A 22 -0.02 10.45 -11.40
C ILE A 22 -0.01 11.89 -10.83
N LEU A 23 -1.15 12.58 -10.76
CA LEU A 23 -1.20 13.91 -10.13
C LEU A 23 -0.77 13.85 -8.67
N ALA A 24 -1.13 12.81 -7.92
CA ALA A 24 -0.73 12.68 -6.51
C ALA A 24 0.80 12.70 -6.37
N SER A 25 1.51 11.95 -7.21
CA SER A 25 2.98 11.92 -7.21
C SER A 25 3.60 13.22 -7.71
N ARG A 26 2.95 13.95 -8.63
CA ARG A 26 3.42 15.27 -9.07
C ARG A 26 3.25 16.33 -7.98
N LEU A 27 2.12 16.29 -7.25
CA LEU A 27 1.85 17.18 -6.13
C LEU A 27 2.81 16.93 -4.97
N ASP A 28 3.09 15.67 -4.65
CA ASP A 28 4.09 15.29 -3.63
C ASP A 28 5.47 15.89 -3.95
N LYS A 29 5.93 15.78 -5.21
CA LYS A 29 7.19 16.38 -5.66
C LYS A 29 7.19 17.92 -5.66
N ALA A 30 6.06 18.53 -5.99
CA ALA A 30 5.97 19.98 -6.16
C ALA A 30 5.76 20.73 -4.83
N LEU A 31 4.96 20.16 -3.93
CA LEU A 31 4.51 20.79 -2.69
C LEU A 31 5.22 20.21 -1.45
N GLY A 32 5.52 18.92 -1.47
CA GLY A 32 6.20 18.22 -0.38
C GLY A 32 5.62 18.56 1.00
N ASN A 33 6.46 19.09 1.88
CA ASN A 33 6.10 19.45 3.26
C ASN A 33 5.71 20.93 3.45
N THR A 34 5.46 21.66 2.37
CA THR A 34 5.34 23.13 2.43
C THR A 34 3.90 23.65 2.32
N ASP A 35 2.97 22.83 1.83
CA ASP A 35 1.58 23.22 1.60
C ASP A 35 0.63 22.53 2.59
N ASP A 36 0.00 23.32 3.46
CA ASP A 36 -0.86 22.81 4.52
C ASP A 36 -2.12 22.09 3.99
N ILE A 37 -2.65 22.51 2.84
CA ILE A 37 -3.83 21.88 2.23
C ILE A 37 -3.46 20.48 1.76
N TYR A 38 -2.35 20.36 1.04
CA TYR A 38 -1.79 19.09 0.59
C TYR A 38 -1.50 18.16 1.77
N LEU A 39 -0.83 18.67 2.81
CA LEU A 39 -0.55 17.90 4.02
C LEU A 39 -1.84 17.40 4.70
N ASN A 40 -2.88 18.23 4.76
CA ASN A 40 -4.18 17.86 5.30
C ASN A 40 -4.85 16.76 4.46
N ILE A 41 -4.77 16.84 3.12
CA ILE A 41 -5.29 15.79 2.22
C ILE A 41 -4.58 14.46 2.49
N CYS A 42 -3.25 14.47 2.63
CA CYS A 42 -2.47 13.26 2.92
C CYS A 42 -2.83 12.66 4.29
N ARG A 43 -2.96 13.48 5.34
CA ARG A 43 -3.37 13.02 6.67
C ARG A 43 -4.78 12.42 6.67
N ASN A 44 -5.72 13.07 5.99
CA ASN A 44 -7.08 12.57 5.85
C ASN A 44 -7.11 11.23 5.12
N ALA A 45 -6.33 11.09 4.03
CA ALA A 45 -6.21 9.83 3.31
C ALA A 45 -5.71 8.69 4.23
N GLY A 46 -4.65 8.94 5.02
CA GLY A 46 -4.15 7.97 6.01
C GLY A 46 -5.19 7.59 7.05
N THR A 47 -5.89 8.59 7.59
CA THR A 47 -6.93 8.42 8.62
C THR A 47 -8.10 7.57 8.12
N GLU A 48 -8.61 7.85 6.91
CA GLU A 48 -9.73 7.10 6.35
C GLU A 48 -9.35 5.64 6.05
N VAL A 49 -8.13 5.39 5.57
CA VAL A 49 -7.63 4.02 5.42
C VAL A 49 -7.49 3.32 6.78
N GLY A 50 -7.01 4.02 7.81
CA GLY A 50 -6.91 3.49 9.17
C GLY A 50 -8.28 3.09 9.74
N LYS A 51 -9.30 3.94 9.56
CA LYS A 51 -10.68 3.64 9.96
C LYS A 51 -11.23 2.40 9.27
N LEU A 52 -10.98 2.24 7.97
CA LEU A 52 -11.38 1.04 7.22
C LEU A 52 -10.65 -0.21 7.73
N THR A 53 -9.37 -0.10 8.06
CA THR A 53 -8.61 -1.21 8.64
C THR A 53 -9.16 -1.60 10.01
N ILE A 54 -9.50 -0.65 10.88
CA ILE A 54 -10.13 -0.95 12.19
C ILE A 54 -11.40 -1.78 11.99
N ARG A 55 -12.30 -1.33 11.11
CA ARG A 55 -13.54 -2.06 10.82
C ARG A 55 -13.29 -3.45 10.24
N THR A 56 -12.26 -3.60 9.44
CA THR A 56 -11.87 -4.90 8.86
C THR A 56 -11.39 -5.86 9.96
N VAL A 57 -10.55 -5.40 10.89
CA VAL A 57 -10.03 -6.19 12.00
C VAL A 57 -11.16 -6.57 12.97
N GLU A 58 -12.04 -5.62 13.32
CA GLU A 58 -13.19 -5.89 14.19
C GLU A 58 -14.13 -6.96 13.59
N LYS A 59 -14.25 -7.01 12.26
CA LYS A 59 -15.12 -7.96 11.55
C LYS A 59 -14.45 -9.29 11.21
N SER A 60 -13.12 -9.36 11.20
CA SER A 60 -12.40 -10.57 10.80
C SER A 60 -12.38 -11.64 11.87
N GLY A 61 -12.67 -11.29 13.13
CA GLY A 61 -12.55 -12.20 14.26
C GLY A 61 -11.11 -12.63 14.56
N LEU A 62 -10.12 -11.87 14.06
CA LEU A 62 -8.70 -12.12 14.32
C LEU A 62 -8.39 -11.83 15.79
N ASP A 63 -7.94 -12.84 16.52
CA ASP A 63 -7.41 -12.72 17.87
C ASP A 63 -5.87 -12.74 17.83
N ILE A 64 -5.27 -11.62 17.41
CA ILE A 64 -3.82 -11.48 17.25
C ILE A 64 -3.38 -10.16 17.88
N SER A 65 -2.44 -10.22 18.83
CA SER A 65 -1.80 -9.05 19.43
C SER A 65 -0.29 -9.29 19.61
N PRO A 66 0.59 -8.37 19.15
CA PRO A 66 0.26 -7.17 18.39
C PRO A 66 -0.26 -7.50 16.99
N LEU A 67 -1.18 -6.68 16.47
CA LEU A 67 -1.72 -6.81 15.12
C LEU A 67 -0.61 -6.56 14.08
N PRO A 68 -0.23 -7.55 13.25
CA PRO A 68 0.73 -7.33 12.19
C PRO A 68 0.08 -6.54 11.05
N VAL A 69 0.72 -5.43 10.65
CA VAL A 69 0.25 -4.57 9.57
C VAL A 69 1.32 -4.48 8.49
N PHE A 70 0.95 -4.87 7.28
CA PHE A 70 1.80 -4.84 6.10
C PHE A 70 1.31 -3.76 5.14
N PHE A 71 2.19 -2.88 4.70
CA PHE A 71 1.84 -1.87 3.70
C PHE A 71 1.94 -2.44 2.30
N SER A 72 0.93 -2.13 1.48
CA SER A 72 0.90 -2.46 0.06
C SER A 72 0.46 -1.24 -0.74
N GLY A 73 1.06 -1.05 -1.90
CA GLY A 73 0.79 0.09 -2.80
C GLY A 73 1.53 1.38 -2.42
N GLY A 74 1.49 2.37 -3.33
CA GLY A 74 2.39 3.53 -3.25
C GLY A 74 2.05 4.59 -2.19
N VAL A 75 0.78 4.71 -1.77
CA VAL A 75 0.37 5.83 -0.89
C VAL A 75 1.00 5.72 0.49
N LEU A 76 0.77 4.61 1.20
CA LEU A 76 1.30 4.42 2.55
C LEU A 76 2.81 4.11 2.57
N LEU A 77 3.37 3.62 1.46
CA LEU A 77 4.81 3.35 1.34
C LEU A 77 5.63 4.63 1.10
N PHE A 78 5.11 5.58 0.32
CA PHE A 78 5.89 6.74 -0.12
C PHE A 78 5.45 8.07 0.49
N ASN A 79 4.25 8.17 1.06
CA ASN A 79 3.79 9.40 1.72
C ASN A 79 3.80 9.27 3.25
N ARG A 80 4.80 9.89 3.89
CA ARG A 80 5.00 9.82 5.35
C ARG A 80 3.85 10.40 6.17
N HIS A 81 3.15 11.41 5.66
CA HIS A 81 2.03 12.04 6.37
C HIS A 81 0.80 11.12 6.40
N ALA A 82 0.50 10.48 5.27
CA ALA A 82 -0.54 9.46 5.21
C ALA A 82 -0.18 8.24 6.07
N GLN A 83 1.06 7.77 6.00
CA GLN A 83 1.54 6.65 6.81
C GLN A 83 1.42 6.93 8.31
N LYS A 84 1.87 8.12 8.76
CA LYS A 84 1.81 8.52 10.17
C LYS A 84 0.36 8.63 10.66
N ALA A 85 -0.51 9.30 9.91
CA ALA A 85 -1.91 9.43 10.28
C ALA A 85 -2.64 8.07 10.33
N PHE A 86 -2.30 7.17 9.40
CA PHE A 86 -2.79 5.80 9.43
C PHE A 86 -2.32 5.05 10.70
N GLU A 87 -1.04 5.14 11.03
CA GLU A 87 -0.46 4.51 12.21
C GLU A 87 -1.09 5.02 13.50
N GLU A 88 -1.21 6.34 13.67
CA GLU A 88 -1.86 6.98 14.82
C GLU A 88 -3.30 6.49 14.96
N THR A 89 -4.06 6.48 13.85
CA THR A 89 -5.45 5.99 13.83
C THR A 89 -5.55 4.55 14.32
N LEU A 90 -4.63 3.66 13.93
CA LEU A 90 -4.66 2.27 14.39
C LEU A 90 -4.22 2.12 15.85
N ARG A 91 -3.21 2.87 16.28
CA ARG A 91 -2.66 2.79 17.65
C ARG A 91 -3.65 3.26 18.71
N ASP A 92 -4.62 4.09 18.34
CA ASP A 92 -5.74 4.46 19.22
C ASP A 92 -6.63 3.28 19.62
N ARG A 93 -6.57 2.16 18.87
CA ARG A 93 -7.43 0.98 19.08
C ARG A 93 -6.68 -0.32 19.30
N PHE A 94 -5.51 -0.49 18.70
CA PHE A 94 -4.78 -1.75 18.72
C PHE A 94 -3.30 -1.54 19.05
N GLN A 95 -2.70 -2.52 19.73
CA GLN A 95 -1.26 -2.68 19.66
C GLN A 95 -0.91 -3.19 18.27
N ILE A 96 -0.13 -2.42 17.50
CA ILE A 96 0.26 -2.80 16.15
C ILE A 96 1.76 -3.03 16.03
N MET A 97 2.12 -3.94 15.13
CA MET A 97 3.47 -4.18 14.65
C MET A 97 3.49 -3.88 13.15
N LEU A 98 4.27 -2.86 12.74
CA LEU A 98 4.51 -2.60 11.32
C LEU A 98 5.53 -3.62 10.81
N SER A 99 5.17 -4.36 9.78
CA SER A 99 5.99 -5.45 9.23
C SER A 99 6.17 -5.30 7.73
N GLN A 100 7.33 -5.73 7.25
CA GLN A 100 7.60 -5.89 5.83
C GLN A 100 7.38 -7.35 5.44
N PRO A 101 6.67 -7.64 4.34
CA PRO A 101 6.51 -9.01 3.90
C PRO A 101 7.89 -9.60 3.51
N ARG A 102 8.17 -10.84 3.93
CA ARG A 102 9.42 -11.56 3.58
C ARG A 102 9.55 -11.76 2.07
N LEU A 103 8.43 -11.88 1.36
CA LEU A 103 8.36 -12.14 -0.06
C LEU A 103 7.57 -11.05 -0.78
N PRO A 104 7.91 -10.71 -2.03
CA PRO A 104 7.07 -9.91 -2.91
C PRO A 104 5.67 -10.53 -3.06
N THR A 105 4.64 -9.69 -3.16
CA THR A 105 3.23 -10.12 -3.25
C THR A 105 2.97 -11.11 -4.39
N VAL A 106 3.72 -11.00 -5.50
CA VAL A 106 3.61 -11.92 -6.64
C VAL A 106 3.94 -13.36 -6.26
N LEU A 107 4.85 -13.59 -5.31
CA LEU A 107 5.16 -14.95 -4.83
C LEU A 107 4.08 -15.49 -3.88
N GLY A 108 3.19 -14.63 -3.38
CA GLY A 108 2.03 -15.05 -2.60
C GLY A 108 1.09 -15.95 -3.40
N SER A 109 0.89 -15.69 -4.70
CA SER A 109 0.08 -16.57 -5.55
C SER A 109 0.73 -17.93 -5.77
N THR A 110 2.06 -17.96 -5.90
CA THR A 110 2.84 -19.22 -5.98
C THR A 110 2.69 -20.04 -4.70
N ILE A 111 2.80 -19.41 -3.52
CA ILE A 111 2.59 -20.08 -2.22
C ILE A 111 1.17 -20.65 -2.13
N LEU A 112 0.15 -19.90 -2.56
CA LEU A 112 -1.23 -20.36 -2.56
C LEU A 112 -1.41 -21.58 -3.49
N ALA A 113 -0.81 -21.56 -4.68
CA ALA A 113 -0.88 -22.67 -5.63
C ALA A 113 -0.17 -23.93 -5.11
N LEU A 114 1.01 -23.77 -4.49
CA LEU A 114 1.75 -24.88 -3.87
C LEU A 114 0.96 -25.51 -2.73
N ARG A 115 0.33 -24.69 -1.89
CA ARG A 115 -0.53 -25.16 -0.81
C ARG A 115 -1.74 -25.94 -1.33
N GLU A 116 -2.38 -25.45 -2.39
CA GLU A 116 -3.51 -26.15 -3.04
C GLU A 116 -3.08 -27.50 -3.62
N ALA A 117 -1.84 -27.59 -4.13
CA ALA A 117 -1.25 -28.84 -4.60
C ALA A 117 -0.79 -29.79 -3.46
N GLY A 118 -1.04 -29.46 -2.20
CA GLY A 118 -0.65 -30.26 -1.04
C GLY A 118 0.84 -30.17 -0.68
N VAL A 119 1.56 -29.19 -1.23
CA VAL A 119 2.97 -28.95 -0.89
C VAL A 119 3.04 -28.22 0.45
N GLU A 120 3.80 -28.79 1.39
CA GLU A 120 4.08 -28.15 2.67
C GLU A 120 4.94 -26.89 2.49
N ILE A 121 4.53 -25.80 3.14
CA ILE A 121 5.24 -24.52 3.04
C ILE A 121 6.27 -24.43 4.17
N THR A 122 7.51 -24.80 3.86
CA THR A 122 8.66 -24.73 4.79
C THR A 122 9.45 -23.43 4.62
N ASP A 123 10.29 -23.09 5.61
CA ASP A 123 11.20 -21.94 5.51
C ASP A 123 12.20 -22.12 4.35
N GLU A 124 12.68 -23.34 4.11
CA GLU A 124 13.59 -23.66 3.00
C GLU A 124 12.94 -23.36 1.63
N LEU A 125 11.66 -23.72 1.47
CA LEU A 125 10.90 -23.44 0.25
C LEU A 125 10.71 -21.93 0.07
N VAL A 126 10.40 -21.21 1.16
CA VAL A 126 10.27 -19.74 1.16
C VAL A 126 11.58 -19.09 0.74
N ASP A 127 12.70 -19.54 1.27
CA ASP A 127 14.03 -19.01 0.95
C ASP A 127 14.45 -19.35 -0.49
N GLN A 128 14.08 -20.54 -0.99
CA GLN A 128 14.27 -20.91 -2.40
C GLN A 128 13.47 -20.02 -3.33
N LEU A 129 12.19 -19.74 -3.03
CA LEU A 129 11.36 -18.83 -3.81
C LEU A 129 11.96 -17.42 -3.82
N ALA A 130 12.44 -16.93 -2.67
CA ALA A 130 13.09 -15.63 -2.56
C ALA A 130 14.39 -15.54 -3.39
N SER A 131 15.19 -16.62 -3.40
CA SER A 131 16.43 -16.70 -4.16
C SER A 131 16.15 -16.73 -5.67
N THR A 132 15.28 -17.63 -6.12
CA THR A 132 14.92 -17.75 -7.54
C THR A 132 14.33 -16.46 -8.10
N TYR A 133 13.43 -15.81 -7.34
CA TYR A 133 12.82 -14.56 -7.78
C TYR A 133 13.85 -13.45 -8.00
N ARG A 134 14.82 -13.29 -7.07
CA ARG A 134 15.89 -12.30 -7.20
C ARG A 134 16.75 -12.56 -8.44
N ASN A 135 17.18 -13.80 -8.64
CA ASN A 135 18.03 -14.16 -9.77
C ASN A 135 17.33 -13.89 -11.11
N VAL A 136 16.04 -14.20 -11.22
CA VAL A 136 15.27 -13.94 -12.44
C VAL A 136 15.04 -12.45 -12.65
N ASP A 137 14.68 -11.69 -11.61
CA ASP A 137 14.50 -10.24 -11.68
C ASP A 137 15.80 -9.54 -12.15
N GLU A 138 16.96 -9.95 -11.62
CA GLU A 138 18.27 -9.45 -12.04
C GLU A 138 18.56 -9.75 -13.52
N LEU A 139 18.33 -10.98 -13.98
CA LEU A 139 18.53 -11.37 -15.39
C LEU A 139 17.62 -10.62 -16.38
N THR A 140 16.49 -10.08 -15.92
CA THR A 140 15.53 -9.34 -16.76
C THR A 140 15.74 -7.82 -16.76
N ARG A 141 16.73 -7.32 -16.00
CA ARG A 141 17.06 -5.89 -15.91
C ARG A 141 18.22 -5.48 -16.83
N ASP A 142 18.89 -6.45 -17.44
CA ASP A 142 19.84 -6.25 -18.56
C ASP A 142 19.12 -6.29 -19.92
#